data_AF-A0A0S7ZCN6-F1
#
_entry.id   AF-A0A0S7ZCN6-F1
#
_cell.length_a   1.000
_cell.length_b   1.000
_cell.length_c   1.000
_cell.angle_alpha   90.00
_cell.angle_beta   90.00
_cell.angle_gamma   90.00
#
_symmetry.space_group_name_H-M   'P 1'
#
loop_
_entity.id
_entity.type
_entity.pdbx_description
1 polymer ?
#
loop_
_entity_poly.entity_id
_entity_poly.type
_entity_poly.pdbx_seq_one_letter_code
_entity_poly.pdbx_strand_id
1 'polypeptide(L)'
;MSDKSPEQLYKERVKRCLDVAALRVPDRVPVFGPYQLYPYTFAGVKFKDAMNDYALAREVCHKFQDYFQPDLDFGPILAYPAPAMELLKINWFKWPGR
;
A
#
# COMPACT_ATOMS: atom_id res chain seq x y z
N MET A 1 -12.35 3.12 21.33
CA MET A 1 -12.13 3.69 19.98
C MET A 1 -12.00 5.18 20.15
N SER A 2 -11.15 5.87 19.38
CA SER A 2 -10.94 7.32 19.55
C SER A 2 -12.23 8.08 19.20
N ASP A 3 -12.60 9.09 20.01
CA ASP A 3 -13.77 9.96 19.78
C ASP A 3 -13.61 10.93 18.57
N LYS A 4 -12.57 10.76 17.75
CA LYS A 4 -12.25 11.64 16.61
C LYS A 4 -12.97 11.18 15.35
N SER A 5 -13.43 12.14 14.55
CA SER A 5 -14.01 11.85 13.23
C SER A 5 -12.96 11.34 12.24
N PRO A 6 -13.36 10.60 11.18
CA PRO A 6 -12.45 10.18 10.12
C PRO A 6 -11.67 11.34 9.49
N GLU A 7 -12.31 12.50 9.32
CA GLU A 7 -11.69 13.71 8.76
C GLU A 7 -10.62 14.28 9.71
N GLN A 8 -10.85 14.24 11.02
CA GLN A 8 -9.85 14.66 12.01
C GLN A 8 -8.63 13.74 11.98
N LEU A 9 -8.85 12.42 11.97
CA LEU A 9 -7.77 11.43 11.89
C LEU A 9 -6.96 11.57 10.58
N TYR A 10 -7.64 11.79 9.46
CA TYR A 10 -7.00 12.07 8.17
C TYR A 10 -6.11 13.32 8.25
N LYS A 11 -6.66 14.45 8.73
CA LYS A 11 -5.90 15.70 8.87
C LYS A 11 -4.68 15.55 9.77
N GLU A 12 -4.79 14.80 10.86
CA GLU A 12 -3.68 14.51 11.77
C GLU A 12 -2.57 13.70 11.08
N ARG A 13 -2.91 12.63 10.35
CA ARG A 13 -1.94 11.82 9.59
C ARG A 13 -1.22 12.62 8.51
N VAL A 14 -1.97 13.40 7.74
CA VAL A 14 -1.41 14.26 6.69
C VAL A 14 -0.49 15.33 7.29
N LYS A 15 -0.94 16.02 8.35
CA LYS A 15 -0.13 17.03 9.04
C LYS A 15 1.18 16.43 9.56
N ARG A 16 1.12 15.26 10.20
CA ARG A 16 2.29 14.55 10.72
C ARG A 16 3.34 14.28 9.65
N CYS A 17 2.92 13.80 8.48
CA CYS A 17 3.83 13.50 7.38
C CYS A 17 4.40 14.79 6.75
N LEU A 18 3.58 15.83 6.60
CA LEU A 18 4.03 17.12 6.07
C LEU A 18 5.00 17.85 7.01
N ASP A 19 4.78 17.77 8.33
CA ASP A 19 5.68 18.36 9.32
C ASP A 19 7.07 17.70 9.25
N VAL A 20 7.13 16.37 9.17
CA VAL A 20 8.41 15.64 8.98
C VAL A 20 9.08 16.04 7.67
N ALA A 21 8.34 16.09 6.56
CA ALA A 21 8.88 16.51 5.26
C ALA A 21 9.41 17.96 5.28
N ALA A 22 8.84 18.82 6.11
CA ALA A 22 9.25 20.21 6.30
C ALA A 22 10.28 20.41 7.43
N LEU A 23 10.87 19.34 7.97
CA LEU A 23 11.84 19.37 9.08
C LEU A 23 11.29 20.04 10.35
N ARG A 24 9.99 19.90 10.61
CA ARG A 24 9.32 20.33 11.84
C ARG A 24 9.12 19.14 12.77
N VAL A 25 9.02 19.40 14.08
CA VAL A 25 8.70 18.36 15.07
C VAL A 25 7.21 17.99 14.94
N PRO A 26 6.87 16.75 14.55
CA PRO A 26 5.48 16.29 14.50
C PRO A 26 4.96 15.91 15.90
N ASP A 27 3.67 15.58 15.99
CA ASP A 27 3.05 15.06 17.21
C ASP A 27 3.57 13.66 17.60
N ARG A 28 3.99 12.86 16.62
CA ARG A 28 4.76 11.62 16.76
C ARG A 28 5.47 11.26 15.47
N VAL A 29 6.40 10.30 15.52
CA VAL A 29 7.03 9.74 14.31
C VAL A 29 5.95 9.06 13.43
N PRO A 30 5.82 9.43 12.13
CA PRO A 30 4.92 8.75 11.22
C PRO A 30 5.41 7.34 10.90
N VAL A 31 4.48 6.40 10.76
CA VAL A 31 4.73 5.00 10.44
C VAL A 31 4.02 4.69 9.13
N PHE A 32 4.81 4.50 8.07
CA PHE A 32 4.37 4.04 6.76
C PHE A 32 5.56 3.43 6.02
N GLY A 33 5.32 2.75 4.91
CA GLY A 33 6.41 2.30 4.04
C GLY A 33 5.96 1.29 2.99
N PRO A 34 6.87 0.87 2.11
CA PRO A 34 6.60 -0.26 1.24
C PRO A 34 6.54 -1.52 2.10
N TYR A 35 5.34 -2.01 2.38
CA TYR A 35 5.11 -3.29 3.07
C TYR A 35 5.41 -4.51 2.17
N GLN A 36 6.01 -4.28 1.00
CA GLN A 36 6.41 -5.28 0.04
C GLN A 36 5.27 -6.27 -0.24
N LEU A 37 5.53 -7.57 -0.10
CA LEU A 37 4.55 -8.64 -0.32
C LEU A 37 3.54 -8.81 0.83
N TYR A 38 3.75 -8.14 1.96
CA TYR A 38 3.00 -8.44 3.18
C TYR A 38 1.49 -8.23 3.06
N PRO A 39 0.96 -7.14 2.46
CA PRO A 39 -0.48 -6.97 2.29
C PRO A 39 -1.16 -8.18 1.63
N TYR A 40 -0.50 -8.75 0.61
CA TYR A 40 -1.00 -9.93 -0.12
C TYR A 40 -0.98 -11.20 0.74
N THR A 41 0.13 -11.46 1.44
CA THR A 41 0.20 -12.61 2.35
C THR A 41 -0.76 -12.49 3.53
N PHE A 42 -0.95 -11.28 4.07
CA PHE A 42 -1.90 -10.96 5.12
C PHE A 42 -3.34 -11.22 4.68
N ALA A 43 -3.68 -10.88 3.44
CA ALA A 43 -5.00 -11.15 2.88
C ALA A 43 -5.20 -12.60 2.41
N GLY A 44 -4.17 -13.45 2.43
CA GLY A 44 -4.22 -14.83 1.92
C GLY A 44 -4.30 -14.92 0.40
N VAL A 45 -3.89 -13.86 -0.31
CA VAL A 45 -3.96 -13.76 -1.78
C VAL A 45 -2.66 -14.22 -2.40
N LYS A 46 -2.73 -15.05 -3.44
CA LYS A 46 -1.54 -15.40 -4.22
C LYS A 46 -1.08 -14.17 -4.99
N PHE A 47 0.20 -13.87 -4.90
CA PHE A 47 0.75 -12.67 -5.52
C PHE A 47 0.54 -12.60 -7.05
N LYS A 48 0.59 -13.76 -7.73
CA LYS A 48 0.28 -13.84 -9.17
C LYS A 48 -1.12 -13.31 -9.51
N ASP A 49 -2.10 -13.51 -8.63
CA ASP A 49 -3.49 -13.12 -8.89
C ASP A 49 -3.60 -11.59 -8.77
N ALA A 50 -2.96 -11.00 -7.75
CA ALA A 50 -2.89 -9.54 -7.60
C ALA A 50 -2.13 -8.84 -8.74
N MET A 51 -1.14 -9.49 -9.36
CA MET A 51 -0.46 -8.93 -10.53
C MET A 51 -1.33 -8.90 -11.80
N ASN A 52 -2.36 -9.75 -11.87
CA ASN A 52 -3.27 -9.85 -13.02
C ASN A 52 -4.62 -9.15 -12.79
N ASP A 53 -5.06 -9.06 -11.54
CA ASP A 53 -6.29 -8.39 -11.14
C ASP A 53 -5.97 -7.15 -10.28
N TYR A 54 -6.05 -5.98 -10.91
CA TYR A 54 -5.75 -4.71 -10.26
C TYR A 54 -6.79 -4.31 -9.21
N ALA A 55 -8.04 -4.76 -9.35
CA ALA A 55 -9.07 -4.52 -8.35
C ALA A 55 -8.77 -5.33 -7.09
N LEU A 56 -8.40 -6.60 -7.25
CA LEU A 56 -7.94 -7.45 -6.16
C LEU A 56 -6.71 -6.87 -5.47
N ALA A 57 -5.71 -6.39 -6.23
CA ALA A 57 -4.53 -5.76 -5.65
C ALA A 57 -4.88 -4.55 -4.78
N ARG A 58 -5.81 -3.70 -5.23
CA ARG A 58 -6.30 -2.54 -4.46
C ARG A 58 -7.04 -2.98 -3.19
N GLU A 59 -7.97 -3.91 -3.31
CA GLU A 59 -8.76 -4.43 -2.18
C GLU A 59 -7.86 -4.95 -1.07
N VAL A 60 -6.87 -5.77 -1.43
CA VAL A 60 -5.89 -6.34 -0.51
C VAL A 60 -5.06 -5.28 0.22
N CYS A 61 -4.59 -4.28 -0.52
CA CYS A 61 -3.83 -3.18 0.09
C CYS A 61 -4.71 -2.38 1.06
N HIS A 62 -5.96 -2.08 0.68
CA HIS A 62 -6.90 -1.41 1.57
C HIS A 62 -7.23 -2.25 2.81
N LYS A 63 -7.39 -3.56 2.70
CA LYS A 63 -7.58 -4.45 3.87
C LYS A 63 -6.43 -4.33 4.87
N PHE A 64 -5.19 -4.22 4.38
CA PHE A 64 -4.03 -3.94 5.22
C PHE A 64 -4.13 -2.55 5.87
N GLN A 65 -4.47 -1.50 5.10
CA GLN A 65 -4.64 -0.14 5.62
C GLN A 65 -5.71 -0.08 6.72
N ASP A 66 -6.85 -0.74 6.48
CA ASP A 66 -7.99 -0.77 7.39
C ASP A 66 -7.63 -1.46 8.71
N TYR A 67 -6.82 -2.52 8.66
CA TYR A 67 -6.40 -3.27 9.84
C TYR A 67 -5.28 -2.58 10.63
N PHE A 68 -4.19 -2.19 9.96
CA PHE A 68 -2.98 -1.69 10.60
C PHE A 68 -2.95 -0.17 10.78
N GLN A 69 -3.78 0.57 10.03
CA GLN A 69 -3.96 2.01 10.17
C GLN A 69 -2.65 2.82 10.14
N PRO A 70 -1.72 2.59 9.19
CA PRO A 70 -0.51 3.39 9.10
C PRO A 70 -0.84 4.83 8.70
N ASP A 71 0.17 5.69 8.73
CA ASP A 71 -0.02 7.12 8.48
C ASP A 71 -0.24 7.46 7.00
N LEU A 72 0.25 6.62 6.09
CA LEU A 72 0.09 6.78 4.64
C LEU A 72 -0.12 5.42 3.97
N ASP A 73 -0.85 5.45 2.85
CA ASP A 73 -0.95 4.32 1.93
C ASP A 73 0.20 4.36 0.92
N PHE A 74 0.78 3.19 0.65
CA PHE A 74 1.83 2.99 -0.36
C PHE A 74 1.28 2.31 -1.62
N GLY A 75 0.02 1.86 -1.61
CA GLY A 75 -0.62 1.17 -2.72
C GLY A 75 -0.02 -0.21 -3.01
N PRO A 76 -0.34 -0.78 -4.19
CA PRO A 76 0.03 -2.15 -4.57
C PRO A 76 1.49 -2.26 -5.02
N ILE A 77 2.43 -2.01 -4.10
CA ILE A 77 3.86 -2.17 -4.31
C ILE A 77 4.19 -3.60 -4.78
N LEU A 78 5.15 -3.73 -5.71
CA LEU A 78 5.60 -4.98 -6.34
C LEU A 78 4.58 -5.70 -7.23
N ALA A 79 3.27 -5.44 -7.12
CA ALA A 79 2.28 -6.03 -8.02
C ALA A 79 2.35 -5.35 -9.41
N TYR A 80 3.45 -5.60 -10.12
CA TYR A 80 3.68 -5.08 -11.46
C TYR A 80 2.54 -5.53 -12.39
N PRO A 81 2.19 -4.69 -13.39
CA PRO A 81 1.04 -4.95 -14.24
C PRO A 81 1.32 -6.10 -15.21
N ALA A 82 1.08 -7.34 -14.78
CA ALA A 82 1.36 -8.53 -15.59
C ALA A 82 0.71 -8.47 -16.97
N PRO A 83 -0.56 -8.04 -17.15
CA PRO A 83 -1.16 -7.87 -18.47
C PRO A 83 -0.37 -6.94 -19.41
N ALA A 84 0.20 -5.84 -18.88
CA ALA A 84 0.99 -4.92 -19.68
C ALA A 84 2.37 -5.49 -20.02
N MET A 85 3.02 -6.16 -19.05
CA MET A 85 4.30 -6.84 -19.28
C MET A 85 4.17 -7.96 -20.31
N GLU A 86 3.04 -8.68 -20.28
CA GLU A 86 2.66 -9.70 -21.26
C GLU A 86 2.47 -9.13 -22.66
N LEU A 87 1.71 -8.05 -22.78
CA LEU A 87 1.49 -7.34 -24.04
C LEU A 87 2.82 -6.89 -24.68
N LEU A 88 3.75 -6.41 -23.84
CA LEU A 88 5.09 -5.98 -24.26
C LEU A 88 6.08 -7.13 -24.45
N LYS A 89 5.65 -8.38 -24.23
CA LYS A 89 6.49 -9.59 -24.35
C LYS A 89 7.77 -9.51 -23.53
N ILE A 90 7.68 -8.94 -22.31
CA ILE A 90 8.81 -8.89 -21.40
C ILE A 90 9.26 -10.33 -21.09
N ASN A 91 10.54 -10.60 -21.35
CA ASN A 91 11.18 -11.92 -21.15
C ASN A 91 12.44 -11.86 -20.28
N TRP A 92 12.90 -10.66 -19.93
CA TRP A 92 14.07 -10.42 -19.08
C TRP A 92 13.73 -10.31 -17.59
N PHE A 93 12.44 -10.13 -17.27
CA PHE A 93 11.93 -10.06 -15.91
C PHE A 93 11.19 -11.34 -15.58
N LYS A 94 11.48 -11.95 -14.42
CA LYS A 94 10.74 -13.10 -13.92
C LYS A 94 9.72 -12.63 -12.89
N TRP A 95 8.48 -13.10 -12.99
CA TRP A 95 7.43 -12.75 -12.05
C TRP A 95 6.50 -13.94 -11.80
N PRO A 96 5.74 -13.98 -10.70
CA PRO A 96 4.86 -15.11 -10.43
C PRO A 96 3.89 -15.41 -11.58
N GLY A 97 4.04 -16.59 -12.16
CA GLY A 97 3.30 -17.05 -13.34
C GLY A 97 4.12 -17.09 -14.65
N ARG A 98 5.33 -16.52 -14.67
CA ARG A 98 6.25 -16.49 -15.84
C ARG A 98 7.71 -16.71 -15.43
#